data_AF-A0A933BZC9-F1
#
_entry.id   AF-A0A933BZC9-F1
#
_cell.length_a   1.000
_cell.length_b   1.000
_cell.length_c   1.000
_cell.angle_alpha   90.00
_cell.angle_beta   90.00
_cell.angle_gamma   90.00
#
_symmetry.space_group_name_H-M   'P 1'
#
loop_
_entity.id
_entity.type
_entity.pdbx_description
1 polymer ?
#
loop_
_entity_poly.entity_id
_entity_poly.type
_entity_poly.pdbx_seq_one_letter_code
_entity_poly.pdbx_strand_id
1 'polypeptide(L)'
;MAAALLFGLGYGGILPQYPLICREVYGGENLGRIIGSVSLFGTLGMAAGGYLGGMLFDVSGSYTVPFLVSILFGALNLTLAVALVLGQRRLAPVGASPLG
;
A
#
# COMPACT_ATOMS: atom_id res chain seq x y z
N MET A 1 10.51 21.61 3.16
CA MET A 1 9.07 21.93 3.29
C MET A 1 8.23 21.30 2.17
N ALA A 2 8.56 21.50 0.89
CA ALA A 2 7.82 20.89 -0.23
C ALA A 2 7.68 19.35 -0.14
N ALA A 3 8.77 18.64 0.18
CA ALA A 3 8.74 17.18 0.32
C ALA A 3 7.77 16.70 1.43
N ALA A 4 7.69 17.40 2.56
CA ALA A 4 6.79 17.05 3.66
C ALA A 4 5.32 17.30 3.29
N LEU A 5 5.03 18.33 2.49
CA LEU A 5 3.68 18.59 1.97
C LEU A 5 3.24 17.50 0.99
N LEU A 6 4.11 17.13 0.05
CA LEU A 6 3.83 16.04 -0.90
C LEU A 6 3.64 14.71 -0.19
N PHE A 7 4.50 14.42 0.80
CA PHE A 7 4.36 13.23 1.63
C PHE A 7 3.05 13.24 2.42
N GLY A 8 2.70 14.35 3.08
CA GLY A 8 1.47 14.47 3.86
C GLY A 8 0.21 14.30 3.00
N LEU A 9 0.20 14.88 1.80
CA LEU A 9 -0.92 14.75 0.86
C LEU A 9 -1.08 13.31 0.36
N GLY A 10 0.01 12.62 0.06
CA GLY A 10 -0.03 11.21 -0.35
C GLY A 10 -0.40 10.26 0.79
N TYR A 11 0.18 10.46 1.98
CA TYR A 11 -0.02 9.58 3.13
C TYR A 11 -1.40 9.73 3.76
N GLY A 12 -2.01 10.92 3.71
CA GLY A 12 -3.33 11.18 4.28
C GLY A 12 -4.47 10.33 3.69
N GLY A 13 -4.34 9.90 2.43
CA GLY A 13 -5.35 9.09 1.75
C GLY A 13 -5.31 7.59 2.10
N ILE A 14 -4.22 7.10 2.69
CA ILE A 14 -4.00 5.66 2.93
C ILE A 14 -5.01 5.08 3.94
N LEU A 15 -5.25 5.80 5.04
CA LEU A 15 -6.13 5.35 6.12
C LEU A 15 -7.60 5.12 5.70
N PRO A 16 -8.27 6.07 5.02
CA PRO A 16 -9.65 5.84 4.56
C PRO A 16 -9.76 4.85 3.40
N GLN A 17 -8.69 4.66 2.63
CA GLN A 17 -8.70 3.80 1.44
C GLN A 17 -8.81 2.31 1.79
N TYR A 18 -8.15 1.83 2.84
CA TYR A 18 -8.19 0.41 3.23
C TYR A 18 -9.60 -0.15 3.49
N PRO A 19 -10.44 0.47 4.36
CA PRO A 19 -11.78 -0.03 4.61
C PRO A 19 -12.69 0.12 3.38
N LEU A 20 -12.48 1.14 2.55
CA LEU A 20 -13.24 1.36 1.33
C LEU A 20 -13.01 0.23 0.31
N ILE A 21 -11.75 -0.07 -0.01
CA ILE A 21 -11.39 -1.15 -0.94
C ILE A 21 -11.85 -2.51 -0.40
N CYS A 22 -11.64 -2.78 0.89
CA CYS A 22 -12.09 -4.04 1.48
C CYS A 22 -13.61 -4.21 1.37
N ARG A 23 -14.38 -3.14 1.54
CA ARG A 23 -15.84 -3.14 1.41
C ARG A 23 -16.29 -3.32 -0.03
N GLU A 24 -15.62 -2.69 -0.99
CA GLU A 24 -15.92 -2.83 -2.42
C GLU A 24 -15.62 -4.24 -2.94
N VAL A 25 -14.53 -4.86 -2.49
CA VAL A 25 -14.08 -6.17 -3.00
C VAL A 25 -14.78 -7.34 -2.30
N TYR A 26 -14.98 -7.26 -0.98
CA TYR A 26 -15.46 -8.40 -0.17
C TYR A 26 -16.86 -8.21 0.42
N GLY A 27 -17.48 -7.03 0.23
CA GLY A 27 -18.77 -6.70 0.86
C GLY A 27 -18.65 -6.38 2.36
N GLY A 28 -19.79 -6.32 3.05
CA GLY A 28 -19.83 -5.95 4.48
C GLY A 28 -19.58 -7.10 5.45
N GLU A 29 -19.80 -8.35 5.00
CA GLU A 29 -19.70 -9.52 5.87
C GLU A 29 -18.22 -9.88 6.10
N ASN A 30 -17.79 -9.91 7.36
CA ASN A 30 -16.40 -10.15 7.79
C ASN A 30 -15.39 -9.01 7.56
N LEU A 31 -15.82 -7.77 7.29
CA LEU A 31 -14.94 -6.62 7.08
C LEU A 31 -13.88 -6.45 8.19
N GLY A 32 -14.27 -6.65 9.46
CA GLY A 32 -13.36 -6.55 10.61
C GLY A 32 -12.22 -7.57 10.60
N ARG A 33 -12.48 -8.81 10.15
CA ARG A 33 -11.44 -9.85 10.02
C ARG A 33 -10.46 -9.53 8.89
N ILE A 34 -10.96 -9.04 7.77
CA ILE A 34 -10.15 -8.70 6.60
C ILE A 34 -9.25 -7.50 6.93
N ILE A 35 -9.83 -6.41 7.43
CA ILE A 35 -9.08 -5.22 7.84
C ILE A 35 -8.06 -5.59 8.92
N GLY A 36 -8.46 -6.40 9.93
CA GLY A 36 -7.54 -6.85 10.97
C GLY A 36 -6.35 -7.63 10.42
N SER A 37 -6.58 -8.52 9.45
CA SER A 37 -5.51 -9.29 8.80
C SER A 37 -4.57 -8.39 7.99
N VAL A 38 -5.12 -7.48 7.18
CA VAL A 38 -4.34 -6.52 6.39
C VAL A 38 -3.52 -5.61 7.30
N SER A 39 -4.12 -5.09 8.37
CA SER A 39 -3.43 -4.25 9.36
C SER A 39 -2.31 -5.00 10.08
N LEU A 40 -2.50 -6.29 10.41
CA LEU A 40 -1.44 -7.11 11.00
C LEU A 40 -0.22 -7.19 10.09
N PHE A 41 -0.42 -7.55 8.82
CA PHE A 41 0.67 -7.57 7.83
C PHE A 41 1.28 -6.18 7.62
N GLY A 42 0.47 -5.12 7.63
CA GLY A 42 0.92 -3.73 7.52
C GLY A 42 1.82 -3.32 8.69
N THR A 43 1.41 -3.61 9.93
CA THR A 43 2.21 -3.30 11.14
C THR A 43 3.49 -4.14 11.19
N LEU A 44 3.44 -5.41 10.81
CA LEU A 44 4.64 -6.24 10.67
C LEU A 44 5.62 -5.66 9.64
N GLY A 45 5.10 -5.20 8.49
CA GLY A 45 5.88 -4.51 7.48
C GLY A 45 6.53 -3.23 8.00
N MET A 46 5.80 -2.42 8.76
CA MET A 46 6.34 -1.20 9.39
C MET A 46 7.44 -1.51 10.41
N ALA A 47 7.24 -2.53 11.25
CA ALA A 47 8.24 -2.96 12.23
C ALA A 47 9.51 -3.48 11.54
N ALA A 48 9.35 -4.35 10.54
CA ALA A 48 10.46 -4.89 9.76
C ALA A 48 11.19 -3.78 8.98
N GLY A 49 10.47 -2.84 8.39
CA GLY A 49 11.05 -1.70 7.66
C GLY A 49 11.89 -0.79 8.55
N GLY A 50 11.41 -0.48 9.76
CA GLY A 50 12.19 0.29 10.74
C GLY A 50 13.48 -0.41 11.16
N TYR A 51 13.41 -1.71 11.44
CA TYR A 51 14.57 -2.52 11.79
C TYR A 51 15.58 -2.61 10.64
N LEU A 52 15.11 -2.92 9.42
CA LEU A 52 15.96 -2.99 8.23
C LEU A 52 16.60 -1.64 7.90
N GLY A 53 15.86 -0.54 8.06
CA GLY A 53 16.40 0.81 7.87
C GLY A 53 17.56 1.12 8.82
N GLY A 54 17.41 0.75 10.10
CA GLY A 54 18.47 0.88 11.10
C GLY A 54 19.69 -0.01 10.78
N MET A 55 19.46 -1.29 10.50
CA MET A 55 20.54 -2.22 10.13
C MET A 55 21.31 -1.76 8.89
N LEU A 56 20.60 -1.29 7.86
CA LEU A 56 21.23 -0.77 6.64
C LEU A 56 22.03 0.51 6.91
N PHE A 57 21.58 1.34 7.84
CA PHE A 57 22.33 2.52 8.29
C PHE A 57 23.60 2.11 9.04
N ASP A 58 23.52 1.15 9.97
CA ASP A 58 24.66 0.67 10.76
C ASP A 58 25.76 0.07 9.87
N VAL A 59 25.40 -0.65 8.81
CA VAL A 59 26.35 -1.24 7.87
C VAL A 59 26.92 -0.21 6.88
N SER A 60 26.10 0.73 6.42
CA SER A 60 26.50 1.68 5.36
C SER A 60 27.10 2.98 5.89
N GLY A 61 26.88 3.32 7.16
CA GLY A 61 27.22 4.61 7.76
C GLY A 61 26.49 5.82 7.14
N SER A 62 25.52 5.58 6.26
CA SER A 62 24.80 6.60 5.49
C SER A 62 23.36 6.18 5.22
N TYR A 63 22.46 7.15 5.15
CA TYR A 63 21.04 6.95 4.83
C TYR A 63 20.75 6.73 3.35
N THR A 64 21.74 6.89 2.46
CA THR A 64 21.55 6.71 1.01
C THR A 64 21.02 5.31 0.67
N VAL A 65 21.57 4.27 1.29
CA VAL A 65 21.17 2.87 1.05
C VAL A 65 19.75 2.60 1.56
N PRO A 66 19.39 2.93 2.82
CA PRO A 66 18.00 2.84 3.29
C PRO A 66 16.99 3.56 2.37
N PHE A 67 17.31 4.76 1.88
CA PHE A 67 16.42 5.50 0.98
C PHE A 67 16.27 4.82 -0.38
N LEU A 68 17.35 4.31 -0.97
CA LEU A 68 17.29 3.56 -2.24
C LEU A 68 16.43 2.30 -2.11
N VAL A 69 16.60 1.56 -1.03
CA VAL A 69 15.78 0.38 -0.72
C VAL A 69 14.31 0.78 -0.58
N SER A 70 14.03 1.88 0.11
CA SER A 70 12.66 2.40 0.27
C SER A 70 12.02 2.77 -1.07
N ILE A 71 12.77 3.42 -1.97
CA ILE A 71 12.32 3.74 -3.33
C ILE A 71 12.01 2.47 -4.12
N LEU A 72 12.86 1.44 -4.03
CA LEU A 72 12.66 0.17 -4.72
C LEU A 72 11.37 -0.53 -4.25
N PHE A 73 11.13 -0.59 -2.93
CA PHE A 73 9.90 -1.16 -2.38
C PHE A 73 8.66 -0.35 -2.79
N GLY A 74 8.76 0.99 -2.82
CA GLY A 74 7.70 1.86 -3.32
C GLY A 74 7.38 1.60 -4.80
N ALA A 75 8.39 1.46 -5.65
CA ALA A 75 8.22 1.12 -7.05
C ALA A 75 7.57 -0.26 -7.24
N LEU A 76 8.02 -1.27 -6.49
CA LEU A 76 7.43 -2.61 -6.51
C LEU A 76 5.95 -2.59 -6.09
N ASN A 77 5.62 -1.86 -5.02
CA ASN A 77 4.24 -1.69 -4.57
C ASN A 77 3.37 -1.05 -5.66
N LEU A 78 3.87 0.02 -6.30
CA LEU A 78 3.17 0.68 -7.40
C LEU A 78 2.96 -0.25 -8.60
N THR A 79 3.98 -1.02 -8.99
CA THR A 79 3.87 -2.00 -10.07
C THR A 79 2.80 -3.04 -9.77
N LEU A 80 2.77 -3.57 -8.54
CA LEU A 80 1.76 -4.53 -8.12
C LEU A 80 0.35 -3.91 -8.14
N ALA A 81 0.19 -2.70 -7.61
CA ALA A 81 -1.09 -2.00 -7.61
C ALA A 81 -1.60 -1.77 -9.05
N VAL A 82 -0.74 -1.28 -9.95
CA VAL A 82 -1.08 -1.09 -11.37
C VAL A 82 -1.44 -2.41 -12.03
N ALA A 83 -0.66 -3.49 -11.79
CA ALA A 83 -0.95 -4.81 -12.34
C ALA A 83 -2.31 -5.34 -11.87
N LEU A 84 -2.65 -5.16 -10.59
CA LEU A 84 -3.94 -5.55 -10.03
C LEU A 84 -5.10 -4.76 -10.67
N VAL A 85 -4.96 -3.43 -10.78
CA VAL A 85 -5.99 -2.58 -11.40
C VAL A 85 -6.19 -2.94 -12.87
N LEU A 86 -5.11 -3.14 -13.63
CA LEU A 86 -5.19 -3.55 -15.03
C LEU A 86 -5.79 -4.96 -15.18
N GLY A 87 -5.47 -5.88 -14.27
CA GLY A 87 -6.08 -7.21 -14.21
C GLY A 87 -7.58 -7.15 -13.93
N GLN A 88 -8.02 -6.34 -12.97
CA GLN A 88 -9.44 -6.12 -12.69
C GLN A 88 -10.19 -5.54 -13.89
N ARG A 89 -9.60 -4.58 -14.60
CA ARG A 89 -10.20 -4.02 -15.83
C ARG A 89 -10.31 -5.03 -16.97
N ARG A 90 -9.43 -6.04 -17.02
CA ARG A 90 -9.50 -7.14 -17.99
C ARG A 90 -10.54 -8.19 -17.62
N LEU A 91 -10.77 -8.40 -16.32
CA LEU A 91 -11.74 -9.36 -15.79
C LEU A 91 -13.16 -8.78 -15.68
N ALA A 92 -13.31 -7.46 -15.62
CA ALA A 92 -14.59 -6.79 -15.78
C ALA A 92 -15.09 -7.04 -17.21
N PRO A 93 -16.12 -7.89 -17.43
CA PRO A 93 -16.64 -8.13 -18.75
C PRO A 93 -17.20 -6.83 -19.32
N VAL A 94 -17.14 -6.67 -20.63
CA VAL A 94 -17.70 -5.58 -21.46
C VAL A 94 -19.23 -5.44 -21.36
N GLY A 95 -19.87 -5.81 -20.25
CA GLY A 95 -21.32 -5.70 -20.10
C GLY A 95 -21.79 -5.88 -18.66
N ALA A 96 -21.92 -4.78 -17.94
CA ALA A 96 -23.01 -4.59 -16.98
C ALA A 96 -23.38 -3.11 -17.03
N SER A 97 -24.43 -2.79 -17.80
CA SER A 97 -25.02 -1.45 -17.83
C SER A 97 -25.49 -1.06 -16.42
N PRO A 98 -25.30 0.20 -15.99
CA PRO A 98 -25.88 0.69 -14.75
C PRO A 98 -27.36 1.04 -14.97
N LEU A 99 -28.23 0.04 -15.20
CA LEU A 99 -29.70 0.14 -15.06
C LEU A 99 -30.26 -1.27 -14.83
N GLY A 100 -30.80 -1.50 -13.63
CA GLY A 100 -31.46 -2.73 -13.19
C GLY A 100 -31.63 -2.74 -11.68
#